data_AF-A0A7S2PGG2-F1
#
_entry.id   AF-A0A7S2PGG2-F1
#
_cell.length_a   1.000
_cell.length_b   1.000
_cell.length_c   1.000
_cell.angle_alpha   90.00
_cell.angle_beta   90.00
_cell.angle_gamma   90.00
#
_symmetry.space_group_name_H-M   'P 1'
#
loop_
_entity.id
_entity.type
_entity.pdbx_description
1 polymer ?
#
loop_
_entity_poly.entity_id
_entity_poly.type
_entity_poly.pdbx_seq_one_letter_code
_entity_poly.pdbx_strand_id
1 'polypeptide(L)'
;AELRDEILFRQPESNHLGDCPICFLPLPLNQKSPLYSCCSKWICNGCAYANQKRELEEKLQETCPFCRSPLPKTDEEAEIKYSMKRAKRNDPVAMRQIGKKHYNNGDYDTAFEHWTKAAELGDVEAHYNLSFMYQKGDGVEKDEKKGLYHLEE
;
A
#
# COMPACT_ATOMS: atom_id res chain seq x y z
N ALA A 1 27.64 23.23 -12.20
CA ALA A 1 26.27 23.53 -11.75
C ALA A 1 25.35 22.36 -12.14
N GLU A 2 25.32 21.98 -13.42
CA GLU A 2 24.49 20.90 -13.97
C GLU A 2 24.65 19.51 -13.29
N LEU A 3 25.87 19.07 -12.97
CA LEU A 3 26.11 17.80 -12.25
C LEU A 3 25.53 17.77 -10.82
N ARG A 4 25.37 18.94 -10.18
CA ARG A 4 24.82 19.02 -8.81
C ARG A 4 23.29 18.88 -8.84
N ASP A 5 22.67 19.36 -9.91
CA ASP A 5 21.23 19.27 -10.13
C ASP A 5 20.82 17.84 -10.54
N GLU A 6 21.63 17.13 -11.34
CA GLU A 6 21.37 15.72 -11.69
C GLU A 6 21.29 14.79 -10.47
N ILE A 7 22.10 15.03 -9.44
CA ILE A 7 22.09 14.24 -8.19
C ILE A 7 20.89 14.62 -7.32
N LEU A 8 20.49 15.90 -7.32
CA LEU A 8 19.36 16.41 -6.55
C LEU A 8 18.00 15.98 -7.13
N PHE A 9 17.91 15.83 -8.45
CA PHE A 9 16.67 15.45 -9.16
C PHE A 9 16.65 14.00 -9.66
N ARG A 10 17.73 13.22 -9.48
CA ARG A 10 17.68 11.78 -9.70
C ARG A 10 16.74 11.16 -8.69
N GLN A 11 15.66 10.56 -9.19
CA GLN A 11 14.91 9.63 -8.35
C GLN A 11 15.81 8.45 -8.00
N PRO A 12 15.73 7.94 -6.75
CA PRO A 12 16.48 6.76 -6.37
C PRO A 12 16.15 5.59 -7.31
N GLU A 13 17.15 4.74 -7.58
CA GLU A 13 17.01 3.61 -8.50
C GLU A 13 15.89 2.64 -8.10
N SER A 14 15.57 2.59 -6.80
CA SER A 14 14.40 1.88 -6.27
C SER A 14 14.02 2.41 -4.89
N ASN A 15 12.80 2.12 -4.45
CA ASN A 15 12.36 2.30 -3.06
C ASN A 15 11.53 1.07 -2.64
N HIS A 16 11.06 1.03 -1.39
CA HIS A 16 10.29 -0.12 -0.87
C HIS A 16 8.95 -0.38 -1.59
N LEU A 17 8.41 0.60 -2.34
CA LEU A 17 7.25 0.39 -3.19
C LEU A 17 7.61 -0.30 -4.51
N GLY A 18 8.88 -0.23 -4.91
CA GLY A 18 9.41 -0.78 -6.16
C GLY A 18 9.04 0.04 -7.39
N ASP A 19 8.98 -0.65 -8.53
CA ASP A 19 8.65 -0.03 -9.82
C ASP A 19 7.17 -0.18 -10.15
N CYS A 20 6.66 0.77 -10.93
CA CYS A 20 5.33 0.67 -11.50
C CYS A 20 5.28 -0.57 -12.42
N PRO A 21 4.34 -1.51 -12.22
CA PRO A 21 4.30 -2.76 -12.99
C PRO A 21 3.83 -2.59 -14.43
N ILE A 22 3.51 -1.36 -14.87
CA ILE A 22 3.07 -1.04 -16.24
C ILE A 22 4.19 -0.39 -17.04
N CYS A 23 4.84 0.64 -16.48
CA CYS A 23 5.89 1.38 -17.19
C CYS A 23 7.31 1.06 -16.71
N PHE A 24 7.47 0.25 -15.66
CA PHE A 24 8.76 -0.13 -15.06
C PHE A 24 9.61 1.08 -14.62
N LEU A 25 8.97 2.22 -14.37
CA LEU A 25 9.62 3.36 -13.74
C LEU A 25 9.46 3.26 -12.22
N PRO A 26 10.46 3.69 -11.44
CA PRO A 26 10.37 3.76 -9.98
C PRO A 26 9.08 4.45 -9.55
N LEU A 27 8.35 3.85 -8.59
CA LEU A 27 7.17 4.50 -8.05
C LEU A 27 7.60 5.79 -7.34
N PRO A 28 6.91 6.91 -7.60
CA PRO A 28 7.31 8.18 -7.00
C PRO A 28 7.24 8.08 -5.48
N LEU A 29 8.23 8.65 -4.80
CA LEU A 29 8.27 8.74 -3.33
C LEU A 29 7.12 9.57 -2.74
N ASN A 30 6.41 10.35 -3.57
CA ASN A 30 5.25 11.07 -3.11
C ASN A 30 4.07 10.10 -2.87
N GLN A 31 3.33 10.33 -1.79
CA GLN A 31 2.21 9.48 -1.30
C GLN A 31 0.99 9.37 -2.24
N LYS A 32 1.10 9.77 -3.52
CA LYS A 32 -0.07 9.92 -4.39
C LYS A 32 -0.30 8.77 -5.37
N SER A 33 0.61 7.81 -5.49
CA SER A 33 0.36 6.63 -6.34
C SER A 33 -0.84 5.85 -5.80
N PRO A 34 -1.87 5.52 -6.61
CA PRO A 34 -2.99 4.72 -6.13
C PRO A 34 -2.60 3.25 -5.94
N LEU A 35 -3.01 2.68 -4.81
CA LEU A 35 -3.03 1.23 -4.58
C LEU A 35 -4.38 0.66 -5.04
N TYR A 36 -4.34 -0.37 -5.89
CA TYR A 36 -5.55 -1.04 -6.36
C TYR A 36 -5.81 -2.33 -5.59
N SER A 37 -6.89 -2.37 -4.79
CA SER A 37 -7.25 -3.50 -3.92
C SER A 37 -7.43 -4.84 -4.66
N CYS A 38 -7.88 -4.81 -5.92
CA CYS A 38 -8.05 -6.02 -6.74
C CYS A 38 -6.72 -6.77 -7.01
N CYS A 39 -5.61 -6.05 -7.14
CA CYS A 39 -4.31 -6.62 -7.48
C CYS A 39 -3.22 -6.38 -6.42
N SER A 40 -3.51 -5.60 -5.36
CA SER A 40 -2.52 -5.10 -4.40
C SER A 40 -1.31 -4.45 -5.07
N LYS A 41 -1.51 -3.76 -6.20
CA LYS A 41 -0.44 -3.06 -6.92
C LYS A 41 -0.57 -1.56 -6.77
N TRP A 42 0.55 -0.95 -6.40
CA TRP A 42 0.77 0.48 -6.55
C TRP A 42 1.05 0.76 -8.03
N ILE A 43 0.29 1.69 -8.60
CA ILE A 43 0.46 2.11 -9.99
C ILE A 43 0.86 3.58 -9.97
N CYS A 44 1.84 3.97 -10.78
CA CYS A 44 2.23 5.37 -10.86
C CYS A 44 1.07 6.22 -11.40
N ASN A 45 1.01 7.48 -10.98
CA ASN A 45 -0.06 8.40 -11.40
C ASN A 45 -0.16 8.55 -12.92
N GLY A 46 0.97 8.49 -13.63
CA GLY A 46 0.98 8.54 -15.10
C GLY A 46 0.20 7.39 -15.73
N CYS A 47 0.48 6.14 -15.30
CA CYS A 47 -0.22 4.97 -15.82
C CYS A 47 -1.69 4.91 -15.36
N ALA A 48 -1.98 5.33 -14.13
CA ALA A 48 -3.36 5.42 -13.63
C ALA A 48 -4.18 6.44 -14.46
N TYR A 49 -3.63 7.64 -14.66
CA TYR A 49 -4.26 8.69 -15.47
C TYR A 49 -4.42 8.28 -16.93
N ALA A 50 -3.41 7.64 -17.54
CA ALA A 50 -3.49 7.18 -18.91
C ALA A 50 -4.64 6.16 -19.11
N ASN A 51 -4.83 5.26 -18.14
CA ASN A 51 -5.95 4.31 -18.18
C ASN A 51 -7.31 5.00 -18.06
N GLN A 52 -7.44 5.91 -17.09
CA GLN A 52 -8.67 6.69 -16.88
C GLN A 52 -9.03 7.53 -18.12
N LYS A 53 -8.03 8.19 -18.72
CA LYS A 53 -8.22 9.00 -19.93
C LYS A 53 -8.77 8.17 -21.09
N ARG A 54 -8.18 6.99 -21.35
CA ARG A 54 -8.69 6.05 -22.36
C ARG A 54 -10.13 5.65 -22.08
N GLU A 55 -10.42 5.26 -20.84
CA GLU A 55 -11.77 4.83 -20.44
C GLU A 55 -12.81 5.94 -20.64
N LEU A 56 -12.45 7.20 -20.34
CA LEU A 56 -13.31 8.35 -20.57
C LEU A 56 -13.53 8.65 -22.06
N GLU A 57 -12.46 8.66 -22.87
CA GLU A 57 -12.52 8.96 -24.30
C GLU A 57 -13.33 7.92 -25.08
N GLU A 58 -13.16 6.64 -24.73
CA GLU A 58 -13.84 5.51 -25.37
C GLU A 58 -15.18 5.15 -24.69
N LYS A 59 -15.57 5.85 -23.62
CA LYS A 59 -16.78 5.59 -22.82
C LYS A 59 -16.85 4.14 -22.31
N LEU A 60 -15.71 3.62 -21.85
CA LEU A 60 -15.59 2.28 -21.28
C LEU A 60 -15.90 2.27 -19.78
N GLN A 61 -16.12 1.08 -19.24
CA GLN A 61 -16.20 0.87 -17.80
C GLN A 61 -14.84 1.15 -17.13
N GLU A 62 -14.85 1.76 -15.96
CA GLU A 62 -13.65 1.97 -15.15
C GLU A 62 -13.09 0.63 -14.63
N THR A 63 -11.83 0.37 -14.95
CA THR A 63 -11.13 -0.87 -14.57
C THR A 63 -9.77 -0.58 -13.96
N CYS A 64 -9.23 -1.57 -13.23
CA CYS A 64 -7.87 -1.49 -12.74
C CYS A 64 -6.88 -1.40 -13.92
N PRO A 65 -5.95 -0.42 -13.93
CA PRO A 65 -4.98 -0.25 -15.00
C PRO A 65 -4.11 -1.49 -15.27
N PHE A 66 -3.87 -2.30 -14.23
CA PHE A 66 -3.03 -3.49 -14.30
C PHE A 66 -3.82 -4.76 -14.63
N CYS A 67 -4.74 -5.18 -13.75
CA CYS A 67 -5.44 -6.47 -13.92
C CYS A 67 -6.79 -6.37 -14.65
N ARG A 68 -7.21 -5.18 -15.08
CA ARG A 68 -8.48 -4.92 -15.80
C ARG A 68 -9.75 -5.37 -15.09
N SER A 69 -9.67 -5.71 -13.80
CA SER A 69 -10.86 -6.00 -12.99
C SER A 69 -11.67 -4.72 -12.80
N PRO A 70 -13.02 -4.78 -12.84
CA PRO A 70 -13.87 -3.62 -12.56
C PRO A 70 -13.57 -3.03 -11.18
N LEU A 71 -13.45 -1.71 -11.12
CA LEU A 71 -13.24 -1.02 -9.85
C LEU A 71 -14.46 -1.20 -8.93
N PRO A 72 -14.25 -1.35 -7.61
CA PRO A 72 -15.34 -1.39 -6.64
C PRO A 72 -16.05 -0.04 -6.61
N LYS A 73 -17.38 -0.04 -6.38
CA LYS A 73 -18.16 1.20 -6.33
C LYS A 73 -18.11 1.87 -4.97
N THR A 74 -17.89 1.09 -3.91
CA THR A 74 -17.79 1.55 -2.53
C THR A 74 -16.55 0.97 -1.85
N ASP A 75 -16.09 1.64 -0.78
CA ASP A 75 -14.95 1.16 0.01
C ASP A 75 -15.24 -0.17 0.72
N GLU A 76 -16.50 -0.43 1.04
CA GLU A 76 -16.95 -1.70 1.62
C GLU A 76 -16.87 -2.84 0.60
N GLU A 77 -17.31 -2.61 -0.64
CA GLU A 77 -17.13 -3.57 -1.73
C GLU A 77 -15.64 -3.83 -2.00
N ALA A 78 -14.81 -2.78 -1.96
CA ALA A 78 -13.37 -2.89 -2.15
C ALA A 78 -12.73 -3.82 -1.12
N GLU A 79 -13.09 -3.64 0.15
CA GLU A 79 -12.57 -4.43 1.27
C GLU A 79 -13.05 -5.88 1.23
N ILE A 80 -14.37 -6.10 1.20
CA ILE A 80 -14.96 -7.44 1.30
C ILE A 80 -14.60 -8.29 0.07
N LYS A 81 -14.68 -7.71 -1.14
CA LYS A 81 -14.51 -8.48 -2.38
C LYS A 81 -13.05 -8.74 -2.70
N TYR A 82 -12.19 -7.73 -2.58
CA TYR A 82 -10.83 -7.80 -3.08
C TYR A 82 -9.81 -7.99 -1.95
N SER A 83 -9.81 -7.14 -0.93
CA SER A 83 -8.83 -7.21 0.14
C SER A 83 -8.94 -8.51 0.95
N MET A 84 -10.13 -8.88 1.44
CA MET A 84 -10.31 -10.13 2.21
C MET A 84 -9.97 -11.38 1.38
N LYS A 85 -10.33 -11.40 0.09
CA LYS A 85 -10.00 -12.52 -0.80
C LYS A 85 -8.49 -12.70 -0.95
N ARG A 86 -7.73 -11.61 -0.99
CA ARG A 86 -6.26 -11.62 -1.10
C ARG A 86 -5.60 -11.93 0.24
N ALA A 87 -6.12 -11.39 1.34
CA ALA A 87 -5.68 -11.73 2.69
C ALA A 87 -5.79 -13.24 2.96
N LYS A 88 -6.88 -13.90 2.53
CA LYS A 88 -7.03 -15.37 2.59
C LYS A 88 -5.96 -16.16 1.83
N ARG A 89 -5.22 -15.51 0.93
CA ARG A 89 -4.12 -16.08 0.14
C ARG A 89 -2.75 -15.58 0.61
N ASN A 90 -2.66 -15.07 1.85
CA ASN A 90 -1.44 -14.54 2.44
C ASN A 90 -0.81 -13.40 1.61
N ASP A 91 -1.64 -12.48 1.12
CA ASP A 91 -1.14 -11.23 0.53
C ASP A 91 -0.84 -10.21 1.64
N PRO A 92 0.45 -9.91 1.91
CA PRO A 92 0.86 -8.99 2.98
C PRO A 92 0.27 -7.58 2.82
N VAL A 93 0.28 -7.07 1.59
CA VAL A 93 -0.21 -5.72 1.29
C VAL A 93 -1.71 -5.63 1.57
N ALA A 94 -2.48 -6.66 1.18
CA ALA A 94 -3.90 -6.71 1.47
C ALA A 94 -4.19 -6.77 2.98
N MET A 95 -3.46 -7.61 3.73
CA MET A 95 -3.59 -7.69 5.19
C MET A 95 -3.28 -6.34 5.84
N ARG A 96 -2.22 -5.66 5.39
CA ARG A 96 -1.87 -4.34 5.89
C ARG A 96 -2.95 -3.30 5.64
N GLN A 97 -3.57 -3.29 4.47
CA GLN A 97 -4.67 -2.37 4.18
C GLN A 97 -5.89 -2.62 5.07
N ILE A 98 -6.21 -3.89 5.32
CA ILE A 98 -7.27 -4.27 6.27
C ILE A 98 -6.91 -3.74 7.67
N GLY A 99 -5.70 -4.02 8.17
CA GLY A 99 -5.24 -3.54 9.47
C GLY A 99 -5.31 -2.02 9.61
N LYS A 100 -4.92 -1.27 8.56
CA LYS A 100 -5.02 0.20 8.54
C LYS A 100 -6.45 0.70 8.64
N LYS A 101 -7.40 0.02 7.99
CA LYS A 101 -8.82 0.38 8.09
C LYS A 101 -9.35 0.14 9.50
N HIS A 102 -9.05 -1.01 10.11
CA HIS A 102 -9.44 -1.30 11.49
C HIS A 102 -8.82 -0.32 12.49
N TYR A 103 -7.54 0.02 12.33
CA TYR A 103 -6.87 1.03 13.16
C TYR A 103 -7.57 2.39 13.09
N ASN A 104 -7.91 2.85 11.88
CA ASN A 104 -8.64 4.12 11.69
C ASN A 104 -10.04 4.11 12.31
N ASN A 105 -10.67 2.94 12.42
CA ASN A 105 -11.96 2.75 13.07
C ASN A 105 -11.84 2.59 14.60
N GLY A 106 -10.62 2.60 15.16
CA GLY A 106 -10.35 2.40 16.58
C GLY A 106 -10.31 0.93 17.04
N ASP A 107 -10.40 -0.02 16.10
CA ASP A 107 -10.29 -1.46 16.37
C ASP A 107 -8.82 -1.88 16.31
N TYR A 108 -8.10 -1.56 17.39
CA TYR A 108 -6.66 -1.76 17.46
C TYR A 108 -6.27 -3.25 17.56
N ASP A 109 -7.06 -4.09 18.20
CA ASP A 109 -6.76 -5.52 18.33
C ASP A 109 -6.74 -6.20 16.96
N THR A 110 -7.77 -5.96 16.14
CA THR A 110 -7.83 -6.51 14.78
C THR A 110 -6.74 -5.91 13.88
N ALA A 111 -6.41 -4.63 14.06
CA ALA A 111 -5.31 -3.99 13.34
C ALA A 111 -3.97 -4.65 13.66
N PHE A 112 -3.69 -4.88 14.95
CA PHE A 112 -2.48 -5.52 15.43
C PHE A 112 -2.33 -6.93 14.86
N GLU A 113 -3.39 -7.74 14.87
CA GLU A 113 -3.36 -9.09 14.29
C GLU A 113 -3.03 -9.08 12.79
N HIS A 114 -3.65 -8.18 12.02
CA HIS A 114 -3.44 -8.12 10.58
C HIS A 114 -2.06 -7.59 10.22
N TRP A 115 -1.56 -6.58 10.94
CA TRP A 115 -0.21 -6.06 10.74
C TRP A 115 0.86 -7.06 11.18
N THR A 116 0.64 -7.82 12.26
CA THR A 116 1.54 -8.91 12.66
C THR A 116 1.68 -9.95 11.56
N LYS A 117 0.56 -10.45 11.02
CA LYS A 117 0.59 -11.41 9.90
C LYS A 117 1.25 -10.85 8.63
N ALA A 118 1.02 -9.57 8.34
CA ALA A 118 1.65 -8.91 7.19
C ALA A 118 3.17 -8.76 7.39
N ALA A 119 3.61 -8.40 8.60
CA ALA A 119 5.01 -8.29 8.98
C ALA A 119 5.73 -9.64 8.92
N GLU A 120 5.10 -10.72 9.41
CA GLU A 120 5.60 -12.10 9.29
C GLU A 120 5.81 -12.55 7.83
N LEU A 121 5.08 -11.92 6.89
CA LEU A 121 5.21 -12.14 5.45
C LEU A 121 6.19 -11.15 4.77
N GLY A 122 6.90 -10.34 5.54
CA GLY A 122 7.94 -9.40 5.08
C GLY A 122 7.43 -8.02 4.65
N ASP A 123 6.22 -7.60 5.06
CA ASP A 123 5.73 -6.25 4.75
C ASP A 123 6.36 -5.20 5.67
N VAL A 124 7.33 -4.45 5.12
CA VAL A 124 8.05 -3.38 5.83
C VAL A 124 7.11 -2.28 6.33
N GLU A 125 6.03 -1.98 5.62
CA GLU A 125 5.09 -0.93 6.02
C GLU A 125 4.18 -1.42 7.17
N ALA A 126 3.95 -2.73 7.29
CA ALA A 126 3.30 -3.34 8.44
C ALA A 126 4.21 -3.33 9.68
N HIS A 127 5.51 -3.60 9.52
CA HIS A 127 6.52 -3.41 10.57
C HIS A 127 6.51 -1.96 11.08
N TYR A 128 6.54 -0.98 10.18
CA TYR A 128 6.40 0.43 10.55
C TYR A 128 5.12 0.70 11.36
N ASN A 129 3.96 0.17 10.93
CA ASN A 129 2.71 0.36 11.67
C ASN A 129 2.72 -0.30 13.06
N LEU A 130 3.29 -1.50 13.21
CA LEU A 130 3.45 -2.16 14.51
C LEU A 130 4.37 -1.38 15.44
N SER A 131 5.47 -0.83 14.91
CA SER A 131 6.38 0.01 15.68
C SER A 131 5.64 1.20 16.31
N PHE A 132 4.75 1.82 15.53
CA PHE A 132 3.93 2.94 15.96
C PHE A 132 2.91 2.55 17.01
N MET A 133 2.25 1.38 16.87
CA MET A 133 1.34 0.86 17.89
C MET A 133 2.06 0.64 19.22
N TYR A 134 3.24 0.02 19.22
CA TYR A 134 4.03 -0.21 20.43
C TYR A 134 4.55 1.08 21.07
N GLN A 135 4.89 2.10 20.28
CA GLN A 135 5.31 3.39 20.83
C GLN A 135 4.16 4.18 21.46
N LYS A 136 2.95 4.07 20.91
CA LYS A 136 1.75 4.75 21.41
C LYS A 136 1.02 3.98 22.52
N GLY A 137 1.11 2.66 22.51
CA GLY A 137 0.28 1.79 23.33
C GLY A 137 -1.16 1.62 22.79
N ASP A 138 -1.35 1.71 21.48
CA ASP A 138 -2.67 1.52 20.86
C ASP A 138 -2.97 0.02 20.73
N GLY A 139 -3.94 -0.50 21.50
CA GLY A 139 -4.29 -1.94 21.49
C GLY A 139 -3.23 -2.88 22.07
N VAL A 140 -2.07 -2.36 22.47
CA VAL A 140 -0.97 -3.11 23.07
C VAL A 140 -0.34 -2.32 24.21
N GLU A 141 0.32 -3.00 25.13
CA GLU A 141 1.14 -2.32 26.14
C GLU A 141 2.29 -1.58 25.45
N LYS A 142 2.55 -0.34 25.90
CA LYS A 142 3.64 0.46 25.36
C LYS A 142 4.98 -0.25 25.61
N ASP A 143 5.73 -0.50 24.54
CA ASP A 143 7.01 -1.19 24.60
C ASP A 143 7.98 -0.58 23.58
N GLU A 144 8.88 0.29 24.06
CA GLU A 144 9.83 1.00 23.21
C GLU A 144 10.84 0.05 22.56
N LYS A 145 11.18 -1.08 23.21
CA LYS A 145 12.12 -2.06 22.65
C LYS A 145 11.50 -2.81 21.49
N LYS A 146 10.25 -3.26 21.63
CA LYS A 146 9.51 -3.87 20.50
C LYS A 146 9.25 -2.86 19.39
N GLY A 147 8.97 -1.61 19.75
CA GLY A 147 8.85 -0.51 18.80
C GLY A 147 10.11 -0.36 17.93
N LEU A 148 11.29 -0.32 18.56
CA LEU A 148 12.58 -0.24 17.87
C LEU A 148 12.87 -1.49 17.04
N TYR A 149 12.61 -2.69 17.57
CA TYR A 149 12.74 -3.94 16.82
C TYR A 149 11.99 -3.89 15.49
N HIS A 150 10.72 -3.45 15.50
CA HIS A 150 9.94 -3.33 14.27
C HIS A 150 10.41 -2.19 13.33
N LEU A 151 11.24 -1.25 13.77
CA LEU A 151 11.84 -0.24 12.89
C LEU A 151 13.13 -0.72 12.22
N GLU A 152 13.75 -1.76 12.76
CA GLU A 152 15.00 -2.33 12.25
C GLU A 152 14.77 -3.39 11.15
N GLU A 153 13.55 -3.91 11.04
CA GLU A 153 13.07 -4.85 10.02
C GLU A 153 12.52 -4.15 8.77
#